data_AF-A0A061RG71-F1
#
_entry.id   AF-A0A061RG71-F1
#
_cell.length_a   1.000
_cell.length_b   1.000
_cell.length_c   1.000
_cell.angle_alpha   90.00
_cell.angle_beta   90.00
_cell.angle_gamma   90.00
#
_symmetry.space_group_name_H-M   'P 1'
#
loop_
_entity.id
_entity.type
_entity.pdbx_description
1 polymer ?
#
loop_
_entity_poly.entity_id
_entity_poly.type
_entity_poly.pdbx_seq_one_letter_code
_entity_poly.pdbx_strand_id
1 'polypeptide(L)'
;MAGYPDCHFDIKAIGAAEELDELQSDAKSVIVHWHFRGTNLGELWDAPATGRHTEYSGVHILHFDEQDQINHVECYRQPSEEERRQLFFEWD
;
A
#
# COMPACT_ATOMS: atom_id res chain seq x y z
N MET A 1 5.52 1.72 13.69
CA MET A 1 6.06 0.48 13.10
C MET A 1 6.51 -0.40 14.24
N ALA A 2 5.71 -1.38 14.66
CA ALA A 2 6.21 -2.40 15.58
C ALA A 2 5.63 -3.80 15.31
N GLY A 3 4.94 -4.03 14.18
CA GLY A 3 4.56 -5.37 13.75
C GLY A 3 5.59 -6.05 12.84
N TYR A 4 6.31 -5.25 12.04
CA TYR A 4 7.33 -5.71 11.09
C TYR A 4 8.61 -4.88 11.25
N PRO A 5 9.45 -5.14 12.26
CA PRO A 5 10.65 -4.35 12.52
C PRO A 5 11.72 -4.52 11.42
N ASP A 6 11.63 -5.58 10.62
CA ASP A 6 12.50 -5.91 9.50
C ASP A 6 11.90 -5.56 8.14
N CYS A 7 10.83 -4.75 8.10
CA CYS A 7 10.14 -4.48 6.85
C CYS A 7 11.02 -3.76 5.82
N HIS A 8 10.81 -4.11 4.56
CA HIS A 8 11.46 -3.49 3.42
C HIS A 8 10.45 -3.24 2.31
N PHE A 9 10.58 -2.09 1.65
CA PHE A 9 9.83 -1.76 0.45
C PHE A 9 10.78 -1.66 -0.74
N ASP A 10 10.57 -2.49 -1.75
CA ASP A 10 11.17 -2.31 -3.06
C ASP A 10 10.24 -1.40 -3.89
N ILE A 11 10.78 -0.31 -4.42
CA ILE A 11 10.06 0.51 -5.40
C ILE A 11 10.25 -0.11 -6.78
N LYS A 12 9.15 -0.56 -7.39
CA LYS A 12 9.15 -1.24 -8.69
C LYS A 12 8.94 -0.27 -9.85
N ALA A 13 8.14 0.77 -9.66
CA ALA A 13 7.93 1.84 -10.63
C ALA A 13 7.45 3.13 -9.97
N ILE A 14 7.72 4.26 -10.62
CA ILE A 14 7.23 5.59 -10.26
C ILE A 14 6.71 6.26 -11.53
N GLY A 15 5.57 6.94 -11.46
CA GLY A 15 5.01 7.70 -12.57
C GLY A 15 4.23 8.93 -12.09
N ALA A 16 4.06 9.92 -12.96
CA ALA A 16 3.16 11.04 -12.71
C ALA A 16 1.70 10.59 -12.89
N ALA A 17 0.80 11.12 -12.07
CA ALA A 17 -0.64 10.85 -12.09
C ALA A 17 -1.42 11.96 -12.82
N GLU A 18 -0.98 12.33 -14.02
CA GLU A 18 -1.43 13.57 -14.72
C GLU A 18 -2.93 13.58 -15.11
N GLU A 19 -3.61 12.43 -15.08
CA GLU A 19 -5.02 12.29 -15.52
C GLU A 19 -5.94 11.65 -14.45
N LEU A 20 -5.44 11.42 -13.22
CA LEU A 20 -6.25 10.74 -12.19
C LEU A 20 -7.20 11.67 -11.45
N ASP A 21 -7.14 12.98 -11.70
CA ASP A 21 -7.82 13.96 -10.87
C ASP A 21 -8.79 14.84 -11.69
N GLU A 22 -10.05 14.41 -11.78
CA GLU A 22 -11.16 15.31 -12.14
C GLU A 22 -11.61 16.18 -10.95
N LEU A 23 -11.11 15.92 -9.73
CA LEU A 23 -11.57 16.52 -8.48
C LEU A 23 -10.70 17.69 -7.99
N GLN A 24 -9.43 17.79 -8.40
CA GLN A 24 -8.55 18.91 -8.05
C GLN A 24 -7.67 19.33 -9.24
N SER A 25 -8.08 20.38 -9.96
CA SER A 25 -7.47 20.82 -11.23
C SER A 25 -6.00 21.26 -11.15
N ASP A 26 -5.42 21.37 -9.96
CA ASP A 26 -4.04 21.87 -9.74
C ASP A 26 -3.20 20.96 -8.83
N ALA A 27 -3.72 19.79 -8.40
CA ALA A 27 -2.98 18.89 -7.52
C ALA A 27 -1.89 18.11 -8.28
N LYS A 28 -0.66 18.13 -7.76
CA LYS A 28 0.43 17.28 -8.27
C LYS A 28 0.34 15.93 -7.62
N SER A 29 0.36 14.86 -8.41
CA SER A 29 0.26 13.51 -7.88
C SER A 29 1.27 12.54 -8.49
N VAL A 30 1.75 11.61 -7.67
CA VAL A 30 2.74 10.59 -8.05
C VAL A 30 2.20 9.21 -7.71
N ILE A 31 2.28 8.31 -8.68
CA ILE A 31 1.99 6.89 -8.52
C ILE A 31 3.28 6.15 -8.18
N VAL A 32 3.26 5.34 -7.14
CA VAL A 32 4.39 4.51 -6.71
C VAL A 32 3.94 3.06 -6.62
N HIS A 33 4.44 2.21 -7.51
CA HIS A 33 4.27 0.76 -7.40
C HIS A 33 5.36 0.20 -6.48
N TRP A 34 4.95 -0.45 -5.41
CA TRP A 34 5.83 -0.98 -4.39
C TRP A 34 5.58 -2.47 -4.15
N HIS A 35 6.63 -3.13 -3.64
CA HIS A 35 6.57 -4.48 -3.10
C HIS A 35 7.13 -4.47 -1.69
N PHE A 36 6.32 -4.88 -0.73
CA PHE A 36 6.64 -5.01 0.68
C PHE A 36 7.06 -6.44 1.01
N ARG A 37 8.04 -6.57 1.90
CA ARG A 37 8.39 -7.82 2.59
C ARG A 37 8.72 -7.56 4.04
N GLY A 38 8.39 -8.50 4.93
CA GLY A 38 8.80 -8.46 6.33
C GLY A 38 8.27 -9.64 7.14
N THR A 39 8.80 -9.79 8.36
CA THR A 39 8.36 -10.82 9.31
C THR A 39 7.48 -10.20 10.39
N ASN A 40 6.31 -10.77 10.63
CA ASN A 40 5.42 -10.26 11.68
C ASN A 40 5.95 -10.65 13.08
N LEU A 41 6.80 -9.80 13.65
CA LEU A 41 7.49 -10.01 14.93
C LEU A 41 6.90 -9.20 16.09
N GLY A 42 5.91 -8.36 15.83
CA GLY A 42 5.15 -7.71 16.89
C GLY A 42 3.65 -7.69 16.63
N GLU A 43 2.93 -7.13 17.59
CA GLU A 43 1.48 -7.11 17.60
C GLU A 43 0.92 -6.28 16.42
N LEU A 44 -0.16 -6.79 15.81
CA LEU A 44 -0.91 -6.11 14.76
C LEU A 44 -2.40 -6.23 15.06
N TRP A 45 -3.09 -5.09 15.16
CA TRP A 45 -4.56 -5.04 15.37
C TRP A 45 -5.03 -5.92 16.54
N ASP A 46 -4.38 -5.80 17.71
CA ASP A 46 -4.62 -6.60 18.91
C ASP A 46 -4.37 -8.12 18.75
N ALA A 47 -3.85 -8.56 17.60
CA ALA A 47 -3.43 -9.93 17.36
C ALA A 47 -1.93 -10.10 17.67
N PRO A 48 -1.55 -11.20 18.35
CA PRO A 48 -0.16 -11.45 18.70
C PRO A 48 0.70 -11.63 17.45
N ALA A 49 2.01 -11.39 17.61
CA ALA A 49 2.99 -11.66 16.57
C ALA A 49 2.90 -13.12 16.10
N THR A 50 2.78 -13.33 14.80
CA THR A 50 2.64 -14.66 14.20
C THR A 50 3.99 -15.30 13.86
N GLY A 51 5.07 -14.51 13.77
CA GLY A 51 6.39 -14.94 13.30
C GLY A 51 6.43 -15.30 11.81
N ARG A 52 5.36 -15.06 11.06
CA ARG A 52 5.27 -15.42 9.65
C ARG A 52 5.94 -14.36 8.77
N HIS A 53 6.64 -14.82 7.75
CA HIS A 53 7.06 -13.98 6.63
C HIS A 53 5.85 -13.57 5.80
N THR A 54 5.83 -12.33 5.36
CA THR A 54 4.71 -11.74 4.62
C THR A 54 5.23 -10.89 3.48
N GLU A 55 4.55 -10.99 2.34
CA GLU A 55 4.83 -10.20 1.14
C GLU A 55 3.53 -9.62 0.58
N TYR A 56 3.60 -8.35 0.18
CA TYR A 56 2.49 -7.67 -0.48
C TYR A 56 3.04 -6.84 -1.64
N SER A 57 2.21 -6.62 -2.66
CA SER A 57 2.49 -5.60 -3.67
C SER A 57 1.32 -4.64 -3.72
N GLY A 58 1.58 -3.41 -4.08
CA GLY A 58 0.53 -2.40 -4.14
C GLY A 58 0.99 -1.13 -4.80
N VAL A 59 0.05 -0.20 -4.90
CA VAL A 59 0.26 1.12 -5.46
C VAL A 59 -0.10 2.15 -4.40
N HIS A 60 0.76 3.14 -4.23
CA HIS A 60 0.38 4.40 -3.60
C HIS A 60 0.13 5.45 -4.65
N ILE A 61 -0.90 6.26 -4.45
CA ILE A 61 -1.06 7.55 -5.14
C ILE A 61 -0.82 8.61 -4.06
N LEU A 62 0.24 9.38 -4.24
CA LEU A 62 0.66 10.45 -3.35
C LEU A 62 0.21 11.76 -3.95
N HIS A 63 -0.63 12.50 -3.25
CA HIS A 63 -1.07 13.82 -3.65
C HIS A 63 -0.30 14.88 -2.86
N PHE A 64 0.11 15.94 -3.54
CA PHE A 64 0.92 17.00 -2.99
C PHE A 64 0.15 18.33 -2.99
N ASP A 65 0.32 19.11 -1.92
CA ASP A 65 -0.18 20.48 -1.84
C ASP A 65 0.71 21.48 -2.58
N GLU A 66 0.32 22.76 -2.57
CA GLU A 66 1.08 23.86 -3.19
C GLU A 66 2.48 24.06 -2.58
N GLN A 67 2.76 23.50 -1.41
CA GLN A 67 4.06 23.54 -0.73
C GLN A 67 4.88 22.25 -0.98
N ASP A 68 4.48 21.44 -1.95
CA ASP A 68 5.08 20.16 -2.31
C ASP A 68 5.15 19.18 -1.11
N GLN A 69 4.19 19.25 -0.18
CA GLN A 69 4.04 18.28 0.91
C GLN A 69 2.96 17.26 0.59
N ILE A 70 3.17 16.01 0.99
CA ILE A 70 2.14 14.96 0.85
C ILE A 70 0.95 15.33 1.75
N ASN A 71 -0.22 15.59 1.16
CA ASN A 71 -1.44 15.94 1.89
C ASN A 71 -2.48 14.80 1.89
N HIS A 72 -2.39 13.88 0.92
CA HIS A 72 -3.26 12.72 0.80
C HIS A 72 -2.50 11.53 0.22
N VAL A 73 -2.82 10.33 0.72
CA VAL A 73 -2.25 9.07 0.24
C VAL A 73 -3.38 8.07 0.05
N GLU A 74 -3.55 7.63 -1.19
CA GLU A 74 -4.37 6.46 -1.48
C GLU A 74 -3.48 5.23 -1.52
N CYS A 75 -3.93 4.14 -0.90
CA CYS A 75 -3.18 2.90 -0.83
C CYS A 75 -4.03 1.74 -1.34
N TYR A 76 -3.60 1.19 -2.47
CA TYR A 76 -4.19 0.01 -3.08
C TYR A 76 -3.21 -1.14 -2.96
N ARG A 77 -3.46 -2.06 -2.02
CA ARG A 77 -2.69 -3.30 -1.92
C ARG A 77 -3.38 -4.42 -2.67
N GLN A 78 -2.59 -5.29 -3.27
CA GLN A 78 -3.11 -6.56 -3.75
C GLN A 78 -3.54 -7.40 -2.53
N PRO A 79 -4.71 -8.05 -2.59
CA PRO A 79 -5.07 -9.06 -1.60
C PRO A 79 -4.10 -10.23 -1.72
N SER A 80 -3.75 -10.81 -0.58
CA SER A 80 -3.04 -12.10 -0.48
C SER A 80 -3.84 -13.21 -1.15
N GLU A 81 -3.20 -14.34 -1.45
CA GLU A 81 -3.92 -15.49 -2.03
C GLU A 81 -5.06 -15.99 -1.14
N GLU A 82 -4.88 -15.96 0.18
CA GLU A 82 -5.91 -16.36 1.14
C GLU A 82 -7.11 -15.40 1.11
N GLU A 83 -6.85 -14.09 1.10
CA GLU A 83 -7.89 -13.06 0.96
C GLU A 83 -8.60 -13.16 -0.40
N ARG A 84 -7.86 -13.43 -1.49
CA ARG A 84 -8.46 -13.69 -2.81
C ARG A 84 -9.40 -14.88 -2.76
N ARG A 85 -8.98 -16.00 -2.16
CA ARG A 85 -9.84 -17.18 -2.03
C ARG A 85 -11.12 -16.87 -1.25
N GLN A 86 -11.07 -16.04 -0.22
CA GLN A 86 -12.28 -15.67 0.52
C GLN A 86 -13.20 -14.74 -0.28
N LEU A 87 -12.64 -13.80 -1.05
CA LEU A 87 -13.42 -12.84 -1.85
C LEU A 87 -14.11 -13.46 -3.08
N PHE A 88 -13.60 -14.56 -3.63
CA PHE A 88 -14.15 -15.20 -4.84
C PHE A 88 -15.04 -16.43 -4.57
N PHE A 89 -15.28 -16.81 -3.31
CA PHE A 89 -16.15 -17.95 -2.95
C PHE A 89 -17.57 -17.54 -2.47
N GLU A 90 -17.91 -16.25 -2.44
CA GLU A 90 -19.27 -15.78 -2.10
C GLU A 90 -20.22 -15.67 -3.33
N TRP A 91 -19.83 -16.21 -4.50
CA TRP A 91 -20.60 -16.07 -5.75
C TRP A 91 -20.73 -17.37 -6.59
N ASP A 92 -20.83 -18.53 -5.94
CA ASP A 92 -21.27 -19.79 -6.60
C ASP A 92 -22.56 -20.34 -5.97
#